data_AF-A0A966VLC4-F1
#
_entry.id   AF-A0A966VLC4-F1
#
_cell.length_a   1.000
_cell.length_b   1.000
_cell.length_c   1.000
_cell.angle_alpha   90.00
_cell.angle_beta   90.00
_cell.angle_gamma   90.00
#
_symmetry.space_group_name_H-M   'P 1'
#
loop_
_entity.id
_entity.type
_entity.pdbx_description
1 polymer ?
#
loop_
_entity_poly.entity_id
_entity_poly.type
_entity_poly.pdbx_seq_one_letter_code
_entity_poly.pdbx_strand_id
1 'polypeptide(L)'
;MILSWSPSDPAPSSAVWELRYNTQIFTSPLTQSTQAVALPGARWLTQWQWDALDAVRLARILALLASLRGRAATIRLPHLGFRMASIYPDIQRSVQSATTNSIGYNGFAIAAGDRIQCEGDEVKLVTAASASTLAIEPAFRSIPATGSAISLQPHSRMRLDHDGLATQVNSGGIYALSASFSEAL
;
A
#
# COMPACT_ATOMS: atom_id res chain seq x y z
N MET A 1 -13.04 -9.41 -9.90
CA MET A 1 -12.79 -8.25 -10.78
C MET A 1 -11.82 -7.33 -10.07
N ILE A 2 -10.81 -6.82 -10.77
CA ILE A 2 -9.80 -5.90 -10.22
C ILE A 2 -9.90 -4.58 -11.00
N LEU A 3 -10.16 -3.49 -10.28
CA LEU A 3 -10.14 -2.13 -10.80
C LEU A 3 -8.73 -1.55 -10.68
N SER A 4 -8.45 -0.50 -11.43
CA SER A 4 -7.18 0.24 -11.31
C SER A 4 -7.48 1.71 -11.13
N TRP A 5 -6.82 2.35 -10.15
CA TRP A 5 -6.81 3.79 -10.04
C TRP A 5 -5.99 4.38 -11.21
N SER A 6 -6.58 5.33 -11.94
CA SER A 6 -5.94 6.01 -13.05
C SER A 6 -5.31 7.34 -12.58
N PRO A 7 -4.18 7.78 -13.15
CA PRO A 7 -3.65 9.13 -12.92
C PRO A 7 -4.62 10.27 -13.26
N SER A 8 -5.65 9.97 -14.05
CA SER A 8 -6.70 10.92 -14.39
C SER A 8 -7.82 10.98 -13.34
N ASP A 9 -7.89 10.01 -12.42
CA ASP A 9 -8.80 10.06 -11.27
C ASP A 9 -8.32 11.14 -10.28
N PRO A 10 -9.24 11.83 -9.58
CA PRO A 10 -8.83 12.84 -8.62
C PRO A 10 -7.95 12.23 -7.52
N ALA A 11 -6.74 12.76 -7.38
CA ALA A 11 -5.84 12.38 -6.30
C ALA A 11 -6.44 12.77 -4.94
N PRO A 12 -6.24 11.97 -3.88
CA PRO A 12 -6.67 12.33 -2.54
C PRO A 12 -5.89 13.55 -2.03
N SER A 13 -6.59 14.40 -1.27
CA SER A 13 -5.99 15.53 -0.55
C SER A 13 -5.05 15.04 0.56
N SER A 14 -5.37 13.90 1.18
CA SER A 14 -4.48 13.21 2.11
C SER A 14 -4.63 11.69 2.00
N ALA A 15 -3.52 10.98 2.21
CA ALA A 15 -3.50 9.52 2.23
C ALA A 15 -2.67 9.03 3.42
N VAL A 16 -3.29 8.29 4.32
CA VAL A 16 -2.61 7.60 5.43
C VAL A 16 -2.32 6.18 4.98
N TRP A 17 -1.10 5.71 5.17
CA TRP A 17 -0.70 4.33 4.91
C TRP A 17 -0.17 3.70 6.20
N GLU A 18 -0.83 2.64 6.64
CA GLU A 18 -0.51 1.90 7.86
C GLU A 18 -0.05 0.50 7.48
N LEU A 19 1.13 0.10 7.96
CA LEU A 19 1.55 -1.29 7.93
C LEU A 19 1.11 -1.96 9.23
N ARG A 20 0.06 -2.78 9.18
CA ARG A 20 -0.47 -3.43 10.38
C ARG A 20 0.13 -4.82 10.54
N TYR A 21 0.90 -4.97 11.61
CA TYR A 21 1.48 -6.25 12.03
C TYR A 21 0.44 -7.10 12.77
N ASN A 22 0.53 -8.41 12.57
CA ASN A 22 -0.22 -9.37 13.38
C ASN A 22 0.63 -9.73 14.59
N THR A 23 0.27 -9.26 15.78
CA THR A 23 1.02 -9.51 17.01
C THR A 23 0.11 -10.08 18.09
N GLN A 24 0.65 -11.02 18.87
CA GLN A 24 -0.01 -11.54 20.07
C GLN A 24 0.84 -11.21 21.28
N ILE A 25 0.21 -10.70 22.33
CA ILE A 25 0.85 -10.35 23.58
C ILE A 25 0.22 -11.20 24.68
N PHE A 26 1.03 -12.04 25.32
CA PHE A 26 0.63 -12.78 26.51
C PHE A 26 1.26 -12.13 27.73
N THR A 27 0.45 -11.79 28.73
CA THR A 27 0.92 -11.27 30.02
C THR A 27 0.51 -12.23 31.11
N SER A 28 1.48 -12.74 31.87
CA SER A 28 1.23 -13.64 32.99
C SER A 28 0.48 -12.89 34.10
N PRO A 29 -0.70 -13.36 34.54
CA PRO A 29 -1.45 -12.70 35.61
C PRO A 29 -0.74 -12.81 36.98
N LEU A 30 0.10 -13.83 37.18
CA LEU A 30 0.79 -14.08 38.44
C LEU A 30 2.08 -13.26 38.59
N THR A 31 2.85 -13.13 37.51
CA THR A 31 4.20 -12.52 37.53
C THR A 31 4.27 -11.19 36.79
N GLN A 32 3.20 -10.80 36.08
CA GLN A 32 3.17 -9.65 35.18
C GLN A 32 4.25 -9.68 34.07
N SER A 33 4.84 -10.85 33.81
CA SER A 33 5.80 -11.02 32.72
C SER A 33 5.07 -11.02 31.37
N THR A 34 5.53 -10.21 30.44
CA THR A 34 4.95 -10.08 29.10
C THR A 34 5.81 -10.77 28.05
N GLN A 35 5.19 -11.53 27.16
CA GLN A 35 5.79 -12.10 25.95
C GLN A 35 5.03 -11.60 24.73
N ALA A 36 5.75 -11.16 23.70
CA ALA A 36 5.18 -10.69 22.44
C ALA A 36 5.67 -11.57 21.29
N VAL A 37 4.76 -12.03 20.44
CA VAL A 37 5.05 -12.84 19.26
C VAL A 37 4.50 -12.13 18.02
N ALA A 38 5.36 -11.93 17.03
CA ALA A 38 4.96 -11.45 15.71
C ALA A 38 4.55 -12.65 14.85
N LEU A 39 3.32 -12.61 14.34
CA LEU A 39 2.78 -13.60 13.42
C LEU A 39 2.97 -13.13 11.98
N PRO A 40 3.15 -14.06 11.03
CA PRO A 40 3.20 -13.72 9.62
C PRO A 40 1.85 -13.14 9.16
N GLY A 41 1.91 -12.40 8.05
CA GLY A 41 0.71 -11.86 7.41
C GLY A 41 0.40 -10.41 7.73
N ALA A 42 1.41 -9.61 8.13
CA ALA A 42 1.28 -8.16 8.17
C ALA A 42 0.74 -7.63 6.82
N ARG A 43 -0.13 -6.62 6.89
CA ARG A 43 -0.88 -6.13 5.72
C ARG A 43 -0.97 -4.62 5.72
N TRP A 44 -1.06 -4.04 4.54
CA TRP A 44 -1.28 -2.61 4.39
C TRP A 44 -2.75 -2.25 4.61
N LEU A 45 -2.97 -1.14 5.30
CA LEU A 45 -4.22 -0.40 5.31
C LEU A 45 -3.96 1.00 4.82
N THR A 46 -4.97 1.60 4.21
CA THR A 46 -4.89 3.00 3.82
C THR A 46 -6.22 3.70 4.00
N GLN A 47 -6.15 4.98 4.38
CA GLN A 47 -7.30 5.85 4.44
C GLN A 47 -7.03 7.04 3.52
N TRP A 48 -7.86 7.21 2.51
CA TRP A 48 -7.79 8.29 1.55
C TRP A 48 -8.89 9.29 1.85
N GLN A 49 -8.53 10.57 1.86
CA GLN A 49 -9.46 11.67 2.04
C GLN A 49 -9.36 12.63 0.87
N TRP A 50 -10.51 13.01 0.36
CA TRP A 50 -10.66 14.04 -0.65
C TRP A 50 -11.46 15.18 -0.04
N ASP A 51 -10.83 16.34 0.04
CA ASP A 51 -11.44 17.57 0.51
C ASP A 51 -11.63 18.53 -0.66
N ALA A 52 -12.64 19.40 -0.55
CA ALA A 52 -12.94 20.44 -1.54
C ALA A 52 -13.13 19.92 -2.97
N LEU A 53 -13.86 18.81 -3.12
CA LEU A 53 -14.23 18.27 -4.43
C LEU A 53 -15.30 19.13 -5.10
N ASP A 54 -15.14 19.35 -6.41
CA ASP A 54 -16.21 19.81 -7.29
C ASP A 54 -17.16 18.64 -7.65
N ALA A 55 -18.32 18.95 -8.23
CA ALA A 55 -19.34 17.95 -8.56
C ALA A 55 -18.86 16.89 -9.58
N VAL A 56 -17.97 17.26 -10.51
CA VAL A 56 -17.47 16.36 -11.57
C VAL A 56 -16.47 15.36 -10.98
N ARG A 57 -15.53 15.84 -10.17
CA ARG A 57 -14.55 15.00 -9.45
C ARG A 57 -15.25 14.09 -8.46
N LEU A 58 -16.26 14.59 -7.73
CA LEU A 58 -17.06 13.78 -6.84
C LEU A 58 -17.74 12.63 -7.60
N ALA A 59 -18.46 12.93 -8.69
CA ALA A 59 -19.16 11.92 -9.47
C ALA A 59 -18.23 10.81 -9.95
N ARG A 60 -17.00 11.18 -10.35
CA ARG A 60 -15.98 10.23 -10.79
C ARG A 60 -15.51 9.31 -9.66
N ILE A 61 -15.21 9.85 -8.47
CA ILE A 61 -14.79 9.01 -7.33
C ILE A 61 -15.96 8.14 -6.86
N LEU A 62 -17.18 8.66 -6.82
CA LEU A 62 -18.37 7.89 -6.45
C LEU A 62 -18.61 6.73 -7.42
N ALA A 63 -18.47 6.95 -8.72
CA ALA A 63 -18.57 5.88 -9.71
C ALA A 63 -17.51 4.79 -9.50
N LEU A 64 -16.25 5.20 -9.22
CA LEU A 64 -15.17 4.27 -8.90
C LEU A 64 -15.49 3.45 -7.65
N LEU A 65 -15.85 4.10 -6.54
CA LEU A 65 -16.15 3.41 -5.28
C LEU A 65 -17.42 2.55 -5.36
N ALA A 66 -18.45 2.99 -6.08
CA ALA A 66 -19.66 2.20 -6.30
C ALA A 66 -19.37 0.95 -7.14
N SER A 67 -18.45 1.03 -8.11
CA SER A 67 -18.03 -0.11 -8.92
C SER A 67 -17.29 -1.19 -8.11
N LEU A 68 -16.77 -0.86 -6.92
CA LEU A 68 -16.22 -1.85 -5.99
C LEU A 68 -17.29 -2.76 -5.37
N ARG A 69 -18.55 -2.31 -5.37
CA ARG A 69 -19.70 -3.01 -4.77
C ARG A 69 -19.40 -3.41 -3.32
N GLY A 70 -18.98 -2.44 -2.51
CA GLY A 70 -18.52 -2.67 -1.14
C GLY A 70 -17.22 -3.45 -1.13
N ARG A 71 -17.18 -4.55 -0.37
CA ARG A 71 -16.01 -5.44 -0.27
C ARG A 71 -15.87 -6.46 -1.40
N ALA A 72 -16.77 -6.49 -2.38
CA ALA A 72 -16.82 -7.57 -3.37
C ALA A 72 -15.67 -7.53 -4.40
N ALA A 73 -15.30 -6.35 -4.87
CA ALA A 73 -14.18 -6.18 -5.81
C ALA A 73 -12.95 -5.56 -5.13
N THR A 74 -11.84 -5.59 -5.84
CA THR A 74 -10.57 -4.99 -5.40
C THR A 74 -10.12 -3.91 -6.37
N ILE A 75 -9.27 -3.01 -5.90
CA ILE A 75 -8.66 -1.92 -6.67
C ILE A 75 -7.15 -1.88 -6.44
N ARG A 76 -6.39 -1.58 -7.48
CA ARG A 76 -4.97 -1.25 -7.38
C ARG A 76 -4.83 0.22 -6.99
N LEU A 77 -4.32 0.46 -5.77
CA LEU A 77 -4.06 1.81 -5.26
C LEU A 77 -2.55 2.09 -5.24
N PRO A 78 -2.07 3.15 -5.92
CA PRO A 78 -0.68 3.57 -5.83
C PRO A 78 -0.35 4.17 -4.47
N HIS A 79 0.86 3.92 -3.98
CA HIS A 79 1.37 4.59 -2.77
C HIS A 79 1.85 6.01 -3.12
N LEU A 80 0.91 6.95 -3.21
CA LEU A 80 1.16 8.36 -3.54
C LEU A 80 1.94 9.09 -2.44
N GLY A 81 2.71 10.12 -2.81
CA GLY A 81 3.29 11.09 -1.87
C GLY A 81 4.54 10.65 -1.10
N PHE A 82 5.01 9.41 -1.29
CA PHE A 82 6.27 8.97 -0.70
C PHE A 82 7.47 9.31 -1.57
N ARG A 83 8.65 9.35 -0.92
CA ARG A 83 9.93 9.47 -1.63
C ARG A 83 9.97 8.42 -2.74
N MET A 84 9.92 8.90 -3.97
CA MET A 84 10.21 8.07 -5.13
C MET A 84 11.72 8.07 -5.24
N ALA A 85 12.37 6.93 -5.06
CA ALA A 85 13.83 6.85 -5.04
C ALA A 85 14.51 7.28 -6.37
N SER A 86 13.74 7.64 -7.39
CA SER A 86 14.25 8.07 -8.68
C SER A 86 13.70 9.43 -9.13
N ILE A 87 14.61 10.41 -9.16
CA ILE A 87 14.65 11.47 -10.17
C ILE A 87 15.20 10.94 -11.52
N TYR A 88 15.63 9.66 -11.55
CA TYR A 88 16.22 8.99 -12.72
C TYR A 88 15.31 7.85 -13.21
N PRO A 89 14.48 8.07 -14.23
CA PRO A 89 13.45 7.10 -14.65
C PRO A 89 13.99 5.81 -15.30
N ASP A 90 15.28 5.71 -15.62
CA ASP A 90 15.80 4.66 -16.53
C ASP A 90 16.73 3.61 -15.91
N ILE A 91 16.94 3.60 -14.59
CA ILE A 91 17.73 2.53 -13.98
C ILE A 91 16.83 1.29 -13.84
N GLN A 92 16.99 0.34 -14.75
CA GLN A 92 16.46 -1.01 -14.60
C GLN A 92 17.04 -1.63 -13.34
N ARG A 93 16.14 -2.01 -12.43
CA ARG A 93 16.47 -2.68 -11.17
C ARG A 93 15.83 -4.05 -11.22
N SER A 94 16.62 -5.08 -10.96
CA SER A 94 16.11 -6.44 -10.99
C SER A 94 16.57 -7.23 -9.77
N VAL A 95 15.71 -8.14 -9.34
CA VAL A 95 15.99 -9.10 -8.28
C VAL A 95 17.13 -10.02 -8.75
N GLN A 96 18.18 -10.14 -7.94
CA GLN A 96 19.29 -11.08 -8.14
C GLN A 96 19.10 -12.33 -7.29
N SER A 97 18.62 -12.13 -6.06
CA SER A 97 18.23 -13.17 -5.13
C SER A 97 17.10 -12.64 -4.25
N ALA A 98 16.29 -13.53 -3.69
CA ALA A 98 15.25 -13.13 -2.75
C ALA A 98 15.06 -14.20 -1.67
N THR A 99 14.77 -13.74 -0.47
CA THR A 99 14.25 -14.55 0.63
C THR A 99 12.88 -13.99 1.02
N THR A 100 12.26 -14.55 2.06
CA THR A 100 10.99 -14.02 2.57
C THR A 100 11.12 -12.57 3.07
N ASN A 101 12.27 -12.13 3.58
CA ASN A 101 12.42 -10.79 4.19
C ASN A 101 13.56 -9.96 3.57
N SER A 102 14.16 -10.42 2.48
CA SER A 102 15.24 -9.69 1.83
C SER A 102 15.31 -9.90 0.32
N ILE A 103 15.92 -8.91 -0.35
CA ILE A 103 16.18 -8.93 -1.79
C ILE A 103 17.65 -8.59 -2.01
N GLY A 104 18.36 -9.44 -2.75
CA GLY A 104 19.57 -9.04 -3.45
C GLY A 104 19.19 -8.35 -4.75
N TYR A 105 19.76 -7.18 -5.05
CA TYR A 105 19.40 -6.40 -6.22
C TYR A 105 20.63 -5.77 -6.87
N ASN A 106 20.53 -5.52 -8.18
CA ASN A 106 21.46 -4.67 -8.91
C ASN A 106 20.74 -3.35 -9.20
N GLY A 107 21.22 -2.26 -8.61
CA GLY A 107 20.65 -0.94 -8.83
C GLY A 107 21.16 0.09 -7.83
N PHE A 108 21.07 1.36 -8.20
CA PHE A 108 21.43 2.46 -7.31
C PHE A 108 20.16 3.12 -6.73
N ALA A 109 20.36 3.80 -5.59
CA ALA A 109 19.45 4.77 -4.96
C ALA A 109 18.25 4.27 -4.15
N ILE A 110 18.12 2.97 -3.86
CA ILE A 110 17.11 2.50 -2.89
C ILE A 110 17.65 2.68 -1.47
N ALA A 111 16.87 3.35 -0.62
CA ALA A 111 17.18 3.62 0.77
C ALA A 111 16.11 3.02 1.70
N ALA A 112 16.45 2.91 2.99
CA ALA A 112 15.46 2.60 4.01
C ALA A 112 14.34 3.65 4.01
N GLY A 113 13.09 3.20 4.12
CA GLY A 113 11.89 4.01 4.00
C GLY A 113 11.28 4.05 2.59
N ASP A 114 12.03 3.64 1.56
CA ASP A 114 11.48 3.52 0.21
C ASP A 114 10.50 2.35 0.13
N ARG A 115 9.49 2.49 -0.72
CA ARG A 115 8.55 1.42 -1.03
C ARG A 115 8.86 0.85 -2.41
N ILE A 116 8.91 -0.47 -2.49
CA ILE A 116 9.21 -1.20 -3.70
C ILE A 116 8.13 -2.23 -3.97
N GLN A 117 8.00 -2.62 -5.22
CA GLN A 117 7.16 -3.72 -5.66
C GLN A 117 7.95 -4.53 -6.67
N CYS A 118 7.93 -5.86 -6.56
CA CYS A 118 8.64 -6.73 -7.48
C CYS A 118 7.66 -7.37 -8.46
N GLU A 119 6.94 -8.37 -7.99
CA GLU A 119 5.96 -9.12 -8.77
C GLU A 119 4.61 -9.11 -8.05
N GLY A 120 3.52 -9.16 -8.82
CA GLY A 120 2.17 -9.12 -8.29
C GLY A 120 1.74 -7.73 -7.82
N ASP A 121 0.83 -7.67 -6.86
CA ASP A 121 0.24 -6.43 -6.33
C ASP A 121 0.60 -6.21 -4.84
N GLU A 122 1.78 -6.69 -4.41
CA GLU A 122 2.24 -6.62 -3.02
C GLU A 122 3.35 -5.57 -2.86
N VAL A 123 3.14 -4.63 -1.95
CA VAL A 123 4.08 -3.52 -1.71
C VAL A 123 4.94 -3.80 -0.50
N LYS A 124 6.24 -3.56 -0.64
CA LYS A 124 7.26 -3.78 0.39
C LYS A 124 7.86 -2.45 0.82
N LEU A 125 7.97 -2.24 2.11
CA LEU A 125 8.75 -1.17 2.71
C LEU A 125 10.17 -1.66 2.95
N VAL A 126 11.16 -0.92 2.48
CA VAL A 126 12.57 -1.19 2.75
C VAL A 126 12.89 -0.74 4.16
N THR A 127 13.27 -1.67 5.05
CA THR A 127 13.61 -1.38 6.44
C THR A 127 15.09 -1.12 6.63
N ALA A 128 15.93 -1.72 5.80
CA ALA A 128 17.35 -1.43 5.70
C ALA A 128 17.84 -1.63 4.26
N ALA A 129 18.78 -0.79 3.83
CA ALA A 129 19.37 -0.85 2.50
C ALA A 129 20.89 -0.87 2.57
N SER A 130 21.49 -1.69 1.73
CA SER A 130 22.92 -1.70 1.42
C SER A 130 23.11 -1.60 -0.10
N ALA A 131 24.36 -1.60 -0.56
CA ALA A 131 24.70 -1.50 -1.98
C ALA A 131 24.11 -2.63 -2.84
N SER A 132 23.83 -3.80 -2.27
CA SER A 132 23.36 -4.97 -3.01
C SER A 132 22.24 -5.75 -2.34
N THR A 133 21.86 -5.39 -1.11
CA THR A 133 20.79 -6.07 -0.37
C THR A 133 19.83 -5.09 0.27
N LEU A 134 18.54 -5.45 0.26
CA LEU A 134 17.44 -4.74 0.91
C LEU A 134 16.79 -5.69 1.91
N ALA A 135 16.64 -5.25 3.16
CA ALA A 135 15.71 -5.87 4.09
C ALA A 135 14.34 -5.20 3.91
N ILE A 136 13.28 -6.01 3.98
CA ILE A 136 11.93 -5.56 3.65
C ILE A 136 10.88 -6.01 4.67
N GLU A 137 9.79 -5.25 4.76
CA GLU A 137 8.55 -5.65 5.42
C GLU A 137 7.31 -5.14 4.66
N PRO A 138 6.16 -5.84 4.63
CA PRO A 138 5.93 -7.21 5.10
C PRO A 138 6.85 -8.24 4.41
N ALA A 139 7.08 -9.39 5.05
CA ALA A 139 7.69 -10.54 4.39
C ALA A 139 6.94 -10.92 3.08
N PHE A 140 7.65 -11.32 2.01
CA PHE A 140 7.05 -11.82 0.77
C PHE A 140 6.16 -13.03 1.01
N ARG A 141 4.96 -12.99 0.46
CA ARG A 141 4.06 -14.16 0.46
C ARG A 141 4.36 -15.11 -0.68
N SER A 142 4.89 -14.59 -1.78
CA SER A 142 5.49 -15.34 -2.87
C SER A 142 6.85 -14.74 -3.17
N ILE A 143 7.91 -15.57 -3.12
CA ILE A 143 9.27 -15.11 -3.34
C ILE A 143 9.42 -14.72 -4.82
N PRO A 144 9.84 -13.48 -5.14
CA PRO A 144 10.03 -13.07 -6.53
C PRO A 144 11.18 -13.83 -7.18
N ALA A 145 11.03 -14.16 -8.45
CA ALA A 145 12.08 -14.84 -9.20
C ALA A 145 13.28 -13.91 -9.47
N THR A 146 14.45 -14.50 -9.66
CA THR A 146 15.61 -13.77 -10.21
C THR A 146 15.27 -13.19 -11.58
N GLY A 147 15.59 -11.92 -11.78
CA GLY A 147 15.25 -11.15 -12.98
C GLY A 147 13.95 -10.35 -12.88
N SER A 148 13.09 -10.59 -11.87
CA SER A 148 11.87 -9.79 -11.69
C SER A 148 12.22 -8.31 -11.50
N ALA A 149 11.49 -7.45 -12.21
CA ALA A 149 11.70 -6.00 -12.14
C ALA A 149 11.35 -5.47 -10.74
N ILE A 150 12.12 -4.50 -10.24
CA ILE A 150 11.84 -3.79 -9.00
C ILE A 150 11.26 -2.42 -9.37
N SER A 151 9.95 -2.27 -9.21
CA SER A 151 9.23 -1.02 -9.40
C SER A 151 9.34 -0.12 -8.17
N LEU A 152 9.61 1.17 -8.41
CA LEU A 152 9.55 2.23 -7.41
C LEU A 152 8.23 3.00 -7.44
N GLN A 153 7.30 2.64 -8.33
CA GLN A 153 5.93 3.16 -8.36
C GLN A 153 4.97 2.05 -7.90
N PRO A 154 5.03 1.68 -6.61
CA PRO A 154 4.30 0.53 -6.13
C PRO A 154 2.80 0.81 -6.01
N HIS A 155 2.00 -0.19 -6.31
CA HIS A 155 0.57 -0.22 -6.07
C HIS A 155 0.19 -1.47 -5.29
N SER A 156 -0.73 -1.33 -4.34
CA SER A 156 -1.26 -2.45 -3.57
C SER A 156 -2.66 -2.81 -4.03
N ARG A 157 -2.96 -4.12 -4.10
CA ARG A 157 -4.32 -4.62 -4.30
C ARG A 157 -5.10 -4.47 -3.00
N MET A 158 -6.11 -3.63 -3.06
CA MET A 158 -6.86 -3.15 -1.90
C MET A 158 -8.35 -3.42 -2.08
N ARG A 159 -9.06 -3.51 -0.97
CA ARG A 159 -10.52 -3.64 -0.90
C ARG A 159 -11.05 -2.62 0.09
N LEU A 160 -12.27 -2.13 -0.12
CA LEU A 160 -12.91 -1.26 0.86
C LEU A 160 -12.94 -1.93 2.24
N ASP A 161 -12.70 -1.14 3.29
CA ASP A 161 -12.73 -1.64 4.65
C ASP A 161 -14.17 -1.81 5.16
N HIS A 162 -15.19 -1.27 4.47
CA HIS A 162 -16.60 -1.46 4.78
C HIS A 162 -17.47 -1.61 3.53
N ASP A 163 -18.70 -2.08 3.70
CA ASP A 163 -19.62 -2.36 2.58
C ASP A 163 -20.47 -1.15 2.14
N GLY A 164 -20.55 -0.11 2.97
CA GLY A 164 -21.26 1.12 2.63
C GLY A 164 -20.48 2.06 1.71
N LEU A 165 -21.15 3.08 1.20
CA LEU A 165 -20.54 4.28 0.62
C LEU A 165 -21.29 5.48 1.19
N ALA A 166 -20.59 6.36 1.89
CA ALA A 166 -21.18 7.55 2.48
C ALA A 166 -20.55 8.80 1.86
N THR A 167 -21.38 9.76 1.49
CA THR A 167 -20.95 11.06 0.96
C THR A 167 -21.40 12.15 1.91
N GLN A 168 -20.46 12.97 2.38
CA GLN A 168 -20.82 14.16 3.14
C GLN A 168 -20.98 15.34 2.19
N VAL A 169 -22.17 15.95 2.23
CA VAL A 169 -22.48 17.14 1.44
C VAL A 169 -22.52 18.33 2.38
N ASN A 170 -21.62 19.29 2.18
CA ASN A 170 -21.65 20.55 2.92
C ASN A 170 -22.42 21.61 2.10
N SER A 171 -23.08 22.55 2.79
CA SER A 171 -23.74 23.68 2.15
C SER A 171 -22.73 24.52 1.37
N GLY A 172 -22.98 24.76 0.08
CA GLY A 172 -22.09 25.53 -0.80
C GLY A 172 -21.45 24.74 -1.95
N GLY A 173 -21.85 23.47 -2.16
CA GLY A 173 -21.38 22.67 -3.30
C GLY A 173 -19.93 22.17 -3.18
N ILE A 174 -19.38 22.23 -1.96
CA ILE A 174 -18.06 21.70 -1.61
C ILE A 174 -18.29 20.33 -0.97
N TYR A 175 -17.71 19.31 -1.58
CA TYR A 175 -17.88 17.93 -1.12
C TYR A 175 -16.61 17.40 -0.48
N ALA A 176 -16.79 16.55 0.53
CA ALA A 176 -15.72 15.80 1.15
C ALA A 176 -16.07 14.32 1.15
N LEU A 177 -15.05 13.49 0.95
CA LEU A 177 -15.20 12.04 0.90
C LEU A 177 -13.99 11.40 1.56
N SER A 178 -14.23 10.33 2.30
CA SER A 178 -13.16 9.47 2.82
C SER A 178 -13.46 8.02 2.47
N ALA A 179 -12.43 7.27 2.11
CA ALA A 179 -12.53 5.83 1.91
C ALA A 179 -11.35 5.14 2.60
N SER A 180 -11.67 4.11 3.38
CA SER A 180 -10.69 3.25 4.02
C SER A 180 -10.59 1.94 3.25
N PHE A 181 -9.37 1.45 3.12
CA PHE A 181 -9.06 0.23 2.39
C PHE A 181 -8.14 -0.67 3.20
N SER A 182 -8.30 -1.97 2.98
CA SER A 182 -7.44 -3.01 3.51
C SER A 182 -6.88 -3.84 2.36
N GLU A 183 -5.62 -4.24 2.49
CA GLU A 183 -4.95 -5.08 1.50
C GLU A 183 -5.69 -6.41 1.32
N ALA A 184 -5.90 -6.75 0.05
CA ALA A 184 -6.75 -7.84 -0.40
C ALA A 184 -5.94 -8.73 -1.35
N LEU A 185 -5.04 -9.52 -0.77
CA LEU A 185 -4.20 -10.48 -1.49
C LEU A 185 -4.96 -11.79 -1.75
#